data_AF-A0A0G4I649-F1
#
_entry.id   AF-A0A0G4I649-F1
#
_cell.length_a   1.000
_cell.length_b   1.000
_cell.length_c   1.000
_cell.angle_alpha   90.00
_cell.angle_beta   90.00
_cell.angle_gamma   90.00
#
_symmetry.space_group_name_H-M   'P 1'
#
loop_
_entity.id
_entity.type
_entity.pdbx_description
1 polymer ?
#
loop_
_entity_poly.entity_id
_entity_poly.type
_entity_poly.pdbx_seq_one_letter_code
_entity_poly.pdbx_strand_id
1 'polypeptide(L)'
;MVRAGGKIGPRVFERAVSGQRWRILRYLLKVSRPPHETGDAPRPSPPPSRAENWEGGSLESDFLCSAAPGPGRVEAAALLVGEGANVHRVGQRGVALLHKAAFRDPVGLVRLLLDRGVDREAVDVTGKSALTYTVRGLQQEVIELLLSLGTNVNETSWNSHARRLTPLHEIGHGGCGFEDAPTPSNGPEDQAITEVLVGWGAEVEALDSKGRSALHRAAQYGSLELVEYLIDREADAERRDRDDVTPLHWACRDPKTPPENLQKEANRSCPPPP
;
A
#
# COMPACT_ATOMS: atom_id res chain seq x y z
N MET A 1 -26.32 30.23 -24.81
CA MET A 1 -26.23 29.41 -23.58
C MET A 1 -25.71 28.03 -23.95
N VAL A 2 -24.40 27.82 -23.86
CA VAL A 2 -23.81 26.48 -24.07
C VAL A 2 -24.05 25.69 -22.77
N ARG A 3 -24.86 24.64 -22.84
CA ARG A 3 -25.05 23.70 -21.72
C ARG A 3 -23.70 23.05 -21.42
N ALA A 4 -23.02 23.47 -20.35
CA ALA A 4 -21.83 22.83 -19.81
C ALA A 4 -22.22 21.53 -19.07
N GLY A 5 -22.73 20.54 -19.81
CA GLY A 5 -23.07 19.22 -19.29
C GLY A 5 -21.99 18.16 -19.53
N GLY A 6 -20.86 18.53 -20.14
CA GLY A 6 -19.79 17.61 -20.47
C GLY A 6 -18.86 17.39 -19.28
N LYS A 7 -18.91 16.19 -18.68
CA LYS A 7 -17.84 15.72 -17.79
C LYS A 7 -16.54 15.67 -18.61
N ILE A 8 -15.46 16.30 -18.13
CA ILE A 8 -14.12 16.13 -18.73
C ILE A 8 -13.81 14.62 -18.68
N GLY A 9 -13.34 14.00 -19.76
CA GLY A 9 -12.98 12.57 -19.76
C GLY A 9 -11.56 12.34 -19.21
N PRO A 10 -11.22 11.16 -18.64
CA PRO A 10 -9.96 10.94 -17.93
C PRO A 10 -8.74 11.12 -18.84
N ARG A 11 -8.80 10.62 -20.08
CA ARG A 11 -7.75 10.82 -21.09
C ARG A 11 -7.53 12.30 -21.49
N VAL A 12 -8.60 13.10 -21.49
CA VAL A 12 -8.52 14.53 -21.81
C VAL A 12 -7.87 15.28 -20.66
N PHE A 13 -8.23 14.92 -19.43
CA PHE A 13 -7.62 15.44 -18.22
C PHE A 13 -6.12 15.11 -18.18
N GLU A 14 -5.74 13.84 -18.36
CA GLU A 14 -4.35 13.39 -18.43
C GLU A 14 -3.55 14.18 -19.47
N ARG A 15 -4.07 14.33 -20.69
CA ARG A 15 -3.38 15.08 -21.74
C ARG A 15 -3.25 16.57 -21.43
N ALA A 16 -4.19 17.15 -20.70
CA ALA A 16 -4.10 18.54 -20.23
C ALA A 16 -3.03 18.71 -19.14
N VAL A 17 -2.91 17.73 -18.24
CA VAL A 17 -1.86 17.65 -17.21
C VAL A 17 -0.49 17.48 -17.87
N SER A 18 -0.31 16.50 -18.77
CA SER A 18 0.94 16.27 -19.49
C SER A 18 1.36 17.47 -20.34
N GLY A 19 0.38 18.21 -20.88
CA GLY A 19 0.61 19.44 -21.63
C GLY A 19 0.82 20.69 -20.78
N GLN A 20 0.85 20.57 -19.43
CA GLN A 20 0.98 21.66 -18.47
C GLN A 20 -0.02 22.81 -18.68
N ARG A 21 -1.25 22.49 -19.13
CA ARG A 21 -2.26 23.49 -19.49
C ARG A 21 -3.09 23.93 -18.28
N TRP A 22 -2.42 24.30 -17.19
CA TRP A 22 -3.02 24.52 -15.86
C TRP A 22 -4.14 25.57 -15.85
N ARG A 23 -3.93 26.70 -16.55
CA ARG A 23 -4.93 27.79 -16.61
C ARG A 23 -6.24 27.34 -17.25
N ILE A 24 -6.14 26.62 -18.37
CA ILE A 24 -7.31 26.11 -19.10
C ILE A 24 -7.98 25.02 -18.29
N LEU A 25 -7.20 24.09 -17.72
CA LEU A 25 -7.72 23.00 -16.91
C LEU A 25 -8.51 23.53 -15.69
N ARG A 26 -7.96 24.52 -14.98
CA ARG A 26 -8.61 25.16 -13.84
C ARG A 26 -9.93 25.83 -14.23
N TYR A 27 -9.94 26.55 -15.35
CA TYR A 27 -11.15 27.20 -15.84
C TYR A 27 -12.23 26.18 -16.20
N LEU A 28 -11.86 25.11 -16.91
CA LEU A 28 -12.80 24.07 -17.30
C LEU A 28 -13.36 23.31 -16.09
N LEU A 29 -12.54 23.00 -15.09
CA LEU A 29 -13.03 22.36 -13.85
C LEU A 29 -14.04 23.24 -13.11
N LYS A 30 -13.80 24.55 -13.03
CA LYS A 30 -14.73 25.51 -12.44
C LYS A 30 -16.07 25.57 -13.18
N VAL A 31 -16.03 25.56 -14.52
CA VAL A 31 -17.24 25.65 -15.37
C VAL A 31 -17.99 24.32 -15.43
N SER A 32 -17.30 23.19 -15.31
CA SER A 32 -17.89 21.85 -15.32
C SER A 32 -18.58 21.46 -14.00
N ARG A 33 -18.39 22.24 -12.92
CA ARG A 33 -19.09 22.00 -11.66
C ARG A 33 -20.52 22.54 -11.72
N PRO A 34 -21.51 21.80 -11.19
CA PRO A 34 -22.82 22.38 -10.97
C PRO A 34 -22.66 23.57 -10.00
N PRO A 35 -23.43 24.66 -10.18
CA PRO A 35 -23.39 25.79 -9.27
C PRO A 35 -23.66 25.28 -7.84
N HIS A 36 -22.79 25.63 -6.90
CA HIS A 36 -23.04 25.41 -5.48
C HIS A 36 -24.38 26.06 -5.13
N GLU A 37 -25.35 25.27 -4.64
CA GLU A 37 -26.50 25.81 -3.94
C GLU A 37 -25.96 26.62 -2.75
N THR A 38 -26.09 27.93 -2.85
CA THR A 38 -25.68 28.90 -1.84
C THR A 38 -26.91 29.18 -0.99
N GLY A 39 -26.90 28.70 0.26
CA GLY A 39 -27.87 29.07 1.31
C GLY A 39 -29.18 28.26 1.33
N ASP A 40 -29.33 27.36 2.31
CA ASP A 40 -30.37 27.48 3.35
C ASP A 40 -30.46 26.20 4.23
N ALA A 41 -30.33 26.41 5.55
CA ALA A 41 -30.66 25.56 6.72
C ALA A 41 -30.13 24.11 6.82
N PRO A 42 -29.75 23.64 8.03
CA PRO A 42 -29.36 22.25 8.24
C PRO A 42 -30.59 21.34 8.09
N ARG A 43 -30.62 20.52 7.04
CA ARG A 43 -31.57 19.40 6.97
C ARG A 43 -31.15 18.32 7.95
N PRO A 44 -32.09 17.67 8.67
CA PRO A 44 -31.76 16.58 9.57
C PRO A 44 -31.11 15.45 8.78
N SER A 45 -30.02 14.93 9.32
CA SER A 45 -29.28 13.79 8.77
C SER A 45 -30.23 12.62 8.47
N PRO A 46 -30.25 12.09 7.23
CA PRO A 46 -31.06 10.93 6.91
C PRO A 46 -30.47 9.67 7.58
N PRO A 47 -31.31 8.66 7.91
CA PRO A 47 -30.87 7.46 8.60
C PRO A 47 -29.87 6.63 7.77
N PRO A 48 -29.01 5.82 8.42
CA PRO A 48 -27.81 5.22 7.82
C PRO A 48 -28.07 4.05 6.84
N SER A 49 -29.23 3.96 6.20
CA SER A 49 -29.64 2.79 5.41
C SER A 49 -29.80 3.05 3.91
N ARG A 50 -29.30 4.17 3.39
CA ARG A 50 -29.22 4.37 1.95
C ARG A 50 -27.92 5.08 1.61
N ALA A 51 -26.85 4.29 1.54
CA ALA A 51 -25.67 4.66 0.78
C ALA A 51 -26.17 5.15 -0.58
N GLU A 52 -26.03 6.44 -0.83
CA GLU A 52 -26.02 6.96 -2.19
C GLU A 52 -24.78 6.37 -2.86
N ASN A 53 -24.97 5.14 -3.35
CA ASN A 53 -24.17 4.52 -4.38
C ASN A 53 -24.24 5.45 -5.60
N TRP A 54 -23.36 6.45 -5.62
CA TRP A 54 -23.05 7.13 -6.86
C TRP A 54 -22.12 6.22 -7.66
N GLU A 55 -22.73 5.36 -8.47
CA GLU A 55 -22.05 4.65 -9.57
C GLU A 55 -21.54 5.68 -10.58
N GLY A 56 -20.28 6.06 -10.41
CA GLY A 56 -19.60 7.01 -11.29
C GLY A 56 -18.45 7.64 -10.53
N GLY A 57 -17.29 6.97 -10.54
CA GLY A 57 -16.04 7.55 -10.06
C GLY A 57 -15.93 8.98 -10.56
N SER A 58 -15.82 9.94 -9.63
CA SER A 58 -15.46 11.30 -10.03
C SER A 58 -14.14 11.16 -10.78
N LEU A 59 -14.05 11.75 -11.97
CA LEU A 59 -12.81 11.83 -12.73
C LEU A 59 -11.62 12.25 -11.87
N GLU A 60 -11.92 13.10 -10.87
CA GLU A 60 -10.99 13.63 -9.88
C GLU A 60 -10.47 12.49 -8.98
N SER A 61 -11.35 11.60 -8.52
CA SER A 61 -10.96 10.45 -7.70
C SER A 61 -10.26 9.35 -8.50
N ASP A 62 -10.70 9.10 -9.73
CA ASP A 62 -10.07 8.08 -10.59
C ASP A 62 -8.70 8.56 -11.06
N PHE A 63 -8.52 9.85 -11.39
CA PHE A 63 -7.21 10.40 -11.72
C PHE A 63 -6.26 10.38 -10.51
N LEU A 64 -6.71 10.84 -9.34
CA LEU A 64 -5.93 10.76 -8.10
C LEU A 64 -5.53 9.30 -7.78
N CYS A 65 -6.34 8.31 -8.19
CA CYS A 65 -6.13 6.89 -7.92
C CYS A 65 -5.44 6.08 -9.02
N SER A 66 -5.46 6.51 -10.29
CA SER A 66 -5.17 5.68 -11.47
C SER A 66 -4.22 6.31 -12.46
N ALA A 67 -3.86 7.60 -12.28
CA ALA A 67 -2.90 8.24 -13.17
C ALA A 67 -1.53 7.57 -13.08
N ALA A 68 -0.88 7.34 -14.22
CA ALA A 68 0.50 6.89 -14.25
C ALA A 68 1.43 7.97 -13.61
N PRO A 69 2.54 7.58 -12.95
CA PRO A 69 3.53 8.52 -12.46
C PRO A 69 4.08 9.38 -13.62
N GLY A 70 4.19 10.69 -13.41
CA GLY A 70 4.63 11.64 -14.45
C GLY A 70 4.71 13.10 -13.96
N PRO A 71 5.39 13.97 -14.73
CA PRO A 71 5.56 15.37 -14.38
C PRO A 71 4.20 16.09 -14.30
N GLY A 72 4.00 16.89 -13.26
CA GLY A 72 2.77 17.65 -13.05
C GLY A 72 1.68 16.94 -12.23
N ARG A 73 1.91 15.70 -11.77
CA ARG A 73 0.87 14.95 -11.04
C ARG A 73 0.55 15.55 -9.67
N VAL A 74 1.57 15.99 -8.93
CA VAL A 74 1.38 16.62 -7.61
C VAL A 74 0.64 17.94 -7.77
N GLU A 75 0.96 18.71 -8.80
CA GLU A 75 0.31 19.97 -9.15
C GLU A 75 -1.13 19.76 -9.60
N ALA A 76 -1.39 18.74 -10.42
CA ALA A 76 -2.73 18.34 -10.82
C ALA A 76 -3.57 17.90 -9.61
N ALA A 77 -2.99 17.08 -8.72
CA ALA A 77 -3.63 16.68 -7.49
C ALA A 77 -3.91 17.88 -6.57
N ALA A 78 -2.94 18.78 -6.40
CA ALA A 78 -3.10 20.00 -5.62
C ALA A 78 -4.22 20.89 -6.17
N LEU A 79 -4.33 20.99 -7.50
CA LEU A 79 -5.39 21.71 -8.17
C LEU A 79 -6.74 21.04 -7.93
N LEU A 80 -6.85 19.73 -8.12
CA LEU A 80 -8.10 18.99 -7.88
C LEU A 80 -8.58 19.13 -6.43
N VAL A 81 -7.68 18.98 -5.45
CA VAL A 81 -8.03 19.14 -4.04
C VAL A 81 -8.36 20.61 -3.73
N GLY A 82 -7.63 21.57 -4.30
CA GLY A 82 -7.91 23.00 -4.14
C GLY A 82 -9.23 23.44 -4.77
N GLU A 83 -9.69 22.77 -5.81
CA GLU A 83 -11.03 22.99 -6.34
C GLU A 83 -12.07 22.28 -5.45
N GLY A 84 -11.76 21.19 -4.74
CA GLY A 84 -12.65 20.57 -3.74
C GLY A 84 -12.86 19.06 -3.91
N ALA A 85 -11.93 18.37 -4.58
CA ALA A 85 -11.96 16.91 -4.67
C ALA A 85 -11.92 16.27 -3.28
N ASN A 86 -12.76 15.26 -3.05
CA ASN A 86 -12.83 14.56 -1.77
C ASN A 86 -11.63 13.60 -1.60
N VAL A 87 -10.68 13.98 -0.74
CA VAL A 87 -9.49 13.19 -0.40
C VAL A 87 -9.76 12.05 0.57
N HIS A 88 -10.90 12.06 1.28
CA HIS A 88 -11.30 11.03 2.25
C HIS A 88 -12.11 9.90 1.64
N ARG A 89 -12.27 9.89 0.30
CA ARG A 89 -13.02 8.83 -0.38
C ARG A 89 -12.29 7.49 -0.21
N VAL A 90 -13.04 6.49 0.24
CA VAL A 90 -12.61 5.09 0.22
C VAL A 90 -13.12 4.41 -1.05
N GLY A 91 -12.22 3.68 -1.73
CA GLY A 91 -12.54 2.86 -2.89
C GLY A 91 -13.13 1.50 -2.50
N GLN A 92 -13.21 0.61 -3.48
CA GLN A 92 -13.54 -0.80 -3.22
C GLN A 92 -12.55 -1.41 -2.23
N ARG A 93 -13.02 -2.34 -1.39
CA ARG A 93 -12.20 -3.00 -0.35
C ARG A 93 -11.60 -2.04 0.70
N GLY A 94 -12.17 -0.85 0.88
CA GLY A 94 -11.68 0.12 1.88
C GLY A 94 -10.40 0.85 1.48
N VAL A 95 -9.95 0.70 0.23
CA VAL A 95 -8.70 1.32 -0.25
C VAL A 95 -8.89 2.83 -0.40
N ALA A 96 -8.45 3.59 0.60
CA ALA A 96 -8.35 5.05 0.55
C ALA A 96 -7.32 5.56 -0.46
N LEU A 97 -7.40 6.84 -0.80
CA LEU A 97 -6.47 7.50 -1.72
C LEU A 97 -5.02 7.45 -1.23
N LEU A 98 -4.80 7.56 0.08
CA LEU A 98 -3.47 7.48 0.69
C LEU A 98 -2.78 6.13 0.42
N HIS A 99 -3.51 5.01 0.48
CA HIS A 99 -2.97 3.68 0.18
C HIS A 99 -2.42 3.58 -1.25
N LYS A 100 -3.12 4.19 -2.22
CA LYS A 100 -2.68 4.18 -3.62
C LYS A 100 -1.48 5.08 -3.83
N ALA A 101 -1.49 6.26 -3.20
CA ALA A 101 -0.35 7.17 -3.22
C ALA A 101 0.91 6.52 -2.63
N ALA A 102 0.76 5.83 -1.51
CA ALA A 102 1.83 5.09 -0.87
C ALA A 102 2.47 3.99 -1.74
N PHE A 103 1.75 3.41 -2.71
CA PHE A 103 2.24 2.27 -3.49
C PHE A 103 3.05 2.65 -4.74
N ARG A 104 2.76 3.79 -5.37
CA ARG A 104 3.28 4.11 -6.72
C ARG A 104 3.78 5.53 -6.91
N ASP A 105 3.55 6.41 -5.93
CA ASP A 105 3.56 7.85 -6.20
C ASP A 105 4.70 8.58 -5.49
N PRO A 106 5.17 9.72 -6.06
CA PRO A 106 6.19 10.54 -5.43
C PRO A 106 5.74 11.06 -4.06
N VAL A 107 6.69 11.17 -3.14
CA VAL A 107 6.48 11.60 -1.73
C VAL A 107 5.63 12.88 -1.61
N GLY A 108 5.70 13.76 -2.61
CA GLY A 108 4.93 15.01 -2.66
C GLY A 108 3.40 14.83 -2.65
N LEU A 109 2.87 13.78 -3.30
CA LEU A 109 1.43 13.52 -3.25
C LEU A 109 1.01 13.04 -1.86
N VAL A 110 1.81 12.15 -1.25
CA VAL A 110 1.55 11.65 0.11
C VAL A 110 1.56 12.80 1.11
N ARG A 111 2.57 13.68 1.04
CA ARG A 111 2.63 14.91 1.87
C ARG A 111 1.38 15.76 1.71
N LEU A 112 0.98 16.03 0.47
CA LEU A 112 -0.21 16.83 0.21
C LEU A 112 -1.48 16.23 0.81
N LEU A 113 -1.64 14.90 0.77
CA LEU A 113 -2.80 14.23 1.36
C LEU A 113 -2.78 14.31 2.89
N LEU A 114 -1.62 14.10 3.51
CA LEU A 114 -1.45 14.19 4.97
C LEU A 114 -1.70 15.62 5.48
N ASP A 115 -1.23 16.63 4.74
CA ASP A 115 -1.48 18.05 5.05
C ASP A 115 -2.97 18.42 5.00
N ARG A 116 -3.79 17.64 4.26
CA ARG A 116 -5.24 17.81 4.15
C ARG A 116 -6.00 17.01 5.20
N GLY A 117 -5.30 16.44 6.18
CA GLY A 117 -5.90 15.71 7.29
C GLY A 117 -6.44 14.34 6.91
N VAL A 118 -5.96 13.74 5.80
CA VAL A 118 -6.25 12.34 5.52
C VAL A 118 -5.71 11.48 6.66
N ASP A 119 -6.54 10.57 7.17
CA ASP A 119 -6.15 9.65 8.22
C ASP A 119 -5.03 8.74 7.71
N ARG A 120 -3.87 8.84 8.37
CA ARG A 120 -2.66 8.09 8.04
C ARG A 120 -2.71 6.63 8.49
N GLU A 121 -3.50 6.35 9.53
CA GLU A 121 -3.71 5.02 10.08
C GLU A 121 -4.96 4.35 9.51
N ALA A 122 -5.58 4.96 8.49
CA ALA A 122 -6.68 4.35 7.77
C ALA A 122 -6.22 2.99 7.21
N VAL A 123 -7.06 1.97 7.37
CA VAL A 123 -6.78 0.61 6.89
C VAL A 123 -7.83 0.15 5.88
N ASP A 124 -7.41 -0.69 4.94
CA ASP A 124 -8.30 -1.39 4.03
C ASP A 124 -9.05 -2.56 4.72
N VAL A 125 -9.89 -3.30 3.99
CA VAL A 125 -10.63 -4.47 4.54
C VAL A 125 -9.71 -5.61 4.99
N THR A 126 -8.45 -5.61 4.57
CA THR A 126 -7.44 -6.56 5.00
C THR A 126 -6.61 -6.02 6.17
N GLY A 127 -6.87 -4.81 6.66
CA GLY A 127 -6.11 -4.21 7.75
C GLY A 127 -4.77 -3.62 7.31
N LYS A 128 -4.56 -3.40 6.01
CA LYS A 128 -3.34 -2.77 5.48
C LYS A 128 -3.48 -1.26 5.53
N SER A 129 -2.54 -0.57 6.16
CA SER A 129 -2.45 0.89 6.14
C SER A 129 -1.57 1.39 5.00
N ALA A 130 -1.46 2.72 4.87
CA ALA A 130 -0.52 3.35 3.97
C ALA A 130 0.92 2.85 4.15
N LEU A 131 1.38 2.59 5.38
CA LEU A 131 2.73 2.08 5.66
C LEU A 131 2.93 0.71 5.00
N THR A 132 2.04 -0.26 5.23
CA THR A 132 2.13 -1.57 4.56
C THR A 132 2.14 -1.44 3.03
N TYR A 133 1.40 -0.49 2.44
CA TYR A 133 1.42 -0.26 1.00
C TYR A 133 2.77 0.30 0.49
N THR A 134 3.43 1.18 1.25
CA THR A 134 4.77 1.70 0.91
C THR A 134 5.85 0.63 0.91
N VAL A 135 5.80 -0.30 1.89
CA VAL A 135 6.74 -1.42 1.99
C VAL A 135 6.72 -2.28 0.73
N ARG A 136 5.53 -2.47 0.14
CA ARG A 136 5.36 -3.25 -1.09
C ARG A 136 5.70 -2.49 -2.37
N GLY A 137 5.55 -1.16 -2.33
CA GLY A 137 5.89 -0.27 -3.42
C GLY A 137 7.36 0.15 -3.42
N LEU A 138 8.13 -0.33 -2.44
CA LEU A 138 9.53 -0.02 -2.20
C LEU A 138 9.80 1.48 -2.03
N GLN A 139 8.86 2.20 -1.41
CA GLN A 139 8.88 3.65 -1.30
C GLN A 139 9.59 4.11 -0.01
N GLN A 140 10.92 3.95 0.07
CA GLN A 140 11.70 4.28 1.27
C GLN A 140 11.43 5.70 1.81
N GLU A 141 11.44 6.72 0.94
CA GLU A 141 11.19 8.10 1.35
C GLU A 141 9.80 8.31 2.00
N VAL A 142 8.81 7.56 1.53
CA VAL A 142 7.44 7.64 2.06
C VAL A 142 7.35 6.88 3.39
N ILE A 143 8.06 5.76 3.53
CA ILE A 143 8.17 5.02 4.79
C ILE A 143 8.74 5.94 5.87
N GLU A 144 9.88 6.58 5.61
CA GLU A 144 10.51 7.50 6.56
C GLU A 144 9.59 8.67 6.92
N LEU A 145 8.86 9.22 5.95
CA LEU A 145 7.85 10.26 6.20
C LEU A 145 6.77 9.76 7.16
N LEU A 146 6.14 8.63 6.89
CA LEU A 146 5.05 8.09 7.73
C LEU A 146 5.54 7.75 9.15
N LEU A 147 6.72 7.15 9.27
CA LEU A 147 7.30 6.81 10.57
C LEU A 147 7.71 8.06 11.36
N SER A 148 8.27 9.08 10.71
CA SER A 148 8.56 10.38 11.34
C SER A 148 7.31 11.08 11.88
N LEU A 149 6.16 10.73 11.32
CA LEU A 149 4.84 11.22 11.69
C LEU A 149 4.17 10.37 12.78
N GLY A 150 4.88 9.37 13.34
CA GLY A 150 4.43 8.55 14.46
C GLY A 150 3.50 7.40 14.07
N THR A 151 3.48 6.99 12.81
CA THR A 151 2.73 5.81 12.36
C THR A 151 3.23 4.54 13.04
N ASN A 152 2.32 3.62 13.34
CA ASN A 152 2.66 2.37 14.02
C ASN A 152 3.47 1.43 13.11
N VAL A 153 4.77 1.30 13.38
CA VAL A 153 5.67 0.40 12.63
C VAL A 153 5.32 -1.09 12.80
N ASN A 154 4.66 -1.45 13.91
CA ASN A 154 4.27 -2.82 14.25
C ASN A 154 2.78 -3.06 14.01
N GLU A 155 2.20 -2.37 13.03
CA GLU A 155 0.83 -2.63 12.61
C GLU A 155 0.63 -4.08 12.17
N THR A 156 -0.60 -4.57 12.24
CA THR A 156 -0.90 -5.93 11.81
C THR A 156 -2.00 -5.94 10.77
N SER A 157 -1.71 -6.55 9.63
CA SER A 157 -2.65 -6.77 8.54
C SER A 157 -2.97 -8.25 8.37
N TRP A 158 -3.96 -8.53 7.53
CA TRP A 158 -4.37 -9.85 7.10
C TRP A 158 -4.08 -10.01 5.60
N ASN A 159 -3.87 -11.24 5.16
CA ASN A 159 -3.84 -11.55 3.73
C ASN A 159 -4.91 -12.57 3.36
N SER A 160 -5.00 -12.94 2.09
CA SER A 160 -5.98 -13.92 1.57
C SER A 160 -5.91 -15.29 2.26
N HIS A 161 -4.82 -15.59 2.98
CA HIS A 161 -4.63 -16.82 3.75
C HIS A 161 -4.88 -16.62 5.26
N ALA A 162 -5.56 -15.52 5.65
CA ALA A 162 -5.86 -15.15 7.04
C ALA A 162 -4.62 -15.11 7.95
N ARG A 163 -3.48 -14.66 7.41
CA ARG A 163 -2.26 -14.50 8.17
C ARG A 163 -2.20 -13.11 8.77
N ARG A 164 -2.07 -13.01 10.10
CA ARG A 164 -1.69 -11.76 10.78
C ARG A 164 -0.25 -11.43 10.39
N LEU A 165 0.02 -10.28 9.79
CA LEU A 165 1.34 -9.92 9.25
C LEU A 165 1.73 -8.52 9.70
N THR A 166 2.97 -8.34 10.14
CA THR A 166 3.57 -7.01 10.34
C THR A 166 4.18 -6.49 9.04
N PRO A 167 4.54 -5.19 8.94
CA PRO A 167 5.24 -4.67 7.76
C PRO A 167 6.48 -5.47 7.38
N LEU A 168 7.26 -5.95 8.37
CA LEU A 168 8.42 -6.83 8.13
C LEU A 168 8.06 -8.15 7.44
N HIS A 169 6.88 -8.73 7.72
CA HIS A 169 6.44 -9.96 7.06
C HIS A 169 5.96 -9.77 5.62
N GLU A 170 5.64 -8.54 5.22
CA GLU A 170 5.19 -8.22 3.86
C GLU A 170 6.36 -7.97 2.90
N ILE A 171 7.59 -7.84 3.42
CA ILE A 171 8.83 -7.75 2.62
C ILE A 171 9.04 -9.07 1.86
N GLY A 172 9.49 -8.99 0.61
CA GLY A 172 9.62 -10.13 -0.30
C GLY A 172 8.31 -10.69 -0.85
N HIS A 173 7.14 -10.24 -0.36
CA HIS A 173 5.85 -10.68 -0.90
C HIS A 173 5.47 -9.87 -2.15
N GLY A 174 5.74 -10.41 -3.35
CA GLY A 174 5.37 -9.82 -4.64
C GLY A 174 3.86 -9.85 -4.99
N GLY A 175 2.95 -9.47 -4.10
CA GLY A 175 1.51 -9.51 -4.42
C GLY A 175 0.59 -8.78 -3.47
N CYS A 176 0.42 -7.47 -3.65
CA CYS A 176 -0.86 -6.86 -3.28
C CYS A 176 -1.83 -7.32 -4.36
N GLY A 177 -3.10 -7.55 -4.06
CA GLY A 177 -4.09 -8.01 -5.04
C GLY A 177 -4.45 -6.96 -6.12
N PHE A 178 -3.45 -6.23 -6.62
CA PHE A 178 -3.43 -5.47 -7.85
C PHE A 178 -2.74 -6.36 -8.90
N GLU A 179 -3.39 -6.53 -10.04
CA GLU A 179 -2.98 -7.42 -11.13
C GLU A 179 -1.60 -7.05 -11.75
N ASP A 180 -1.01 -5.93 -11.32
CA ASP A 180 0.27 -5.39 -11.77
C ASP A 180 1.35 -5.30 -10.67
N ALA A 181 1.22 -6.04 -9.56
CA ALA A 181 2.25 -6.03 -8.53
C ALA A 181 3.56 -6.62 -9.09
N PRO A 182 4.70 -5.90 -8.97
CA PRO A 182 5.97 -6.43 -9.46
C PRO A 182 6.27 -7.77 -8.79
N THR A 183 6.82 -8.67 -9.61
CA THR A 183 7.51 -9.90 -9.19
C THR A 183 8.36 -9.66 -7.93
N PRO A 184 8.53 -10.67 -7.05
CA PRO A 184 9.34 -10.53 -5.85
C PRO A 184 10.69 -9.90 -6.18
N SER A 185 10.92 -8.72 -5.64
CA SER A 185 12.18 -7.99 -5.72
C SER A 185 13.12 -8.62 -4.71
N ASN A 186 13.71 -9.76 -5.03
CA ASN A 186 14.78 -10.36 -4.22
C ASN A 186 16.08 -9.55 -4.35
N GLY A 187 16.00 -8.23 -4.17
CA GLY A 187 17.07 -7.27 -4.42
C GLY A 187 17.38 -6.42 -3.19
N PRO A 188 18.39 -5.54 -3.28
CA PRO A 188 18.89 -4.74 -2.16
C PRO A 188 17.85 -3.77 -1.57
N GLU A 189 16.77 -3.49 -2.32
CA GLU A 189 15.68 -2.62 -1.89
C GLU A 189 14.90 -3.20 -0.69
N ASP A 190 14.74 -4.53 -0.63
CA ASP A 190 14.10 -5.21 0.51
C ASP A 190 14.93 -5.07 1.79
N GLN A 191 16.26 -5.15 1.68
CA GLN A 191 17.17 -4.91 2.80
C GLN A 191 17.07 -3.46 3.28
N ALA A 192 17.12 -2.48 2.37
CA ALA A 192 17.04 -1.06 2.72
C ALA A 192 15.74 -0.72 3.47
N ILE A 193 14.61 -1.28 3.05
CA ILE A 193 13.32 -1.09 3.74
C ILE A 193 13.31 -1.75 5.11
N THR A 194 13.86 -2.96 5.21
CA THR A 194 14.02 -3.66 6.49
C THR A 194 14.87 -2.83 7.45
N GLU A 195 15.96 -2.24 6.95
CA GLU A 195 16.83 -1.37 7.71
C GLU A 195 16.12 -0.18 8.31
N VAL A 196 15.32 0.51 7.50
CA VAL A 196 14.49 1.62 7.96
C VAL A 196 13.50 1.12 9.00
N LEU A 197 12.69 0.10 8.70
CA LEU A 197 11.66 -0.38 9.62
C LEU A 197 12.24 -0.81 10.98
N VAL A 198 13.31 -1.60 11.00
CA VAL A 198 13.95 -2.02 12.26
C VAL A 198 14.59 -0.83 12.98
N GLY A 199 15.18 0.12 12.25
CA GLY A 199 15.71 1.37 12.82
C GLY A 199 14.65 2.21 13.53
N TRP A 200 13.39 2.14 13.10
CA TRP A 200 12.24 2.78 13.73
C TRP A 200 11.51 1.91 14.76
N GLY A 201 12.07 0.75 15.14
CA GLY A 201 11.54 -0.10 16.21
C GLY A 201 10.60 -1.22 15.74
N ALA A 202 10.70 -1.65 14.49
CA ALA A 202 9.99 -2.84 14.03
C ALA A 202 10.48 -4.09 14.78
N GLU A 203 9.54 -4.93 15.22
CA GLU A 203 9.82 -6.15 15.96
C GLU A 203 10.26 -7.27 15.02
N VAL A 204 11.57 -7.58 15.03
CA VAL A 204 12.22 -8.60 14.17
C VAL A 204 11.64 -10.00 14.40
N GLU A 205 11.36 -10.34 15.66
CA GLU A 205 10.83 -11.65 16.09
C GLU A 205 9.30 -11.73 16.10
N ALA A 206 8.61 -10.72 15.54
CA ALA A 206 7.16 -10.75 15.43
C ALA A 206 6.72 -12.02 14.68
N LEU A 207 5.63 -12.63 15.13
CA LEU A 207 5.13 -13.88 14.56
C LEU A 207 3.78 -13.71 13.86
N ASP A 208 3.70 -14.29 12.66
CA ASP A 208 2.45 -14.40 11.93
C ASP A 208 1.49 -15.43 12.54
N SER A 209 0.28 -15.54 11.99
CA SER A 209 -0.72 -16.50 12.52
C SER A 209 -0.34 -17.97 12.35
N LYS A 210 0.75 -18.30 11.66
CA LYS A 210 1.34 -19.64 11.57
C LYS A 210 2.59 -19.80 12.45
N GLY A 211 2.94 -18.79 13.25
CA GLY A 211 4.16 -18.82 14.07
C GLY A 211 5.43 -18.58 13.26
N ARG A 212 5.32 -18.04 12.05
CA ARG A 212 6.48 -17.74 11.20
C ARG A 212 6.95 -16.31 11.46
N SER A 213 8.26 -16.13 11.55
CA SER A 213 8.91 -14.81 11.66
C SER A 213 9.18 -14.20 10.27
N ALA A 214 9.70 -12.96 10.25
CA ALA A 214 10.20 -12.34 9.02
C ALA A 214 11.30 -13.19 8.34
N LEU A 215 12.15 -13.86 9.13
CA LEU A 215 13.21 -14.74 8.62
C LEU A 215 12.67 -15.93 7.83
N HIS A 216 11.54 -16.52 8.26
CA HIS A 216 10.88 -17.58 7.49
C HIS A 216 10.42 -17.08 6.11
N ARG A 217 9.98 -15.82 6.01
CA ARG A 217 9.56 -15.21 4.75
C ARG A 217 10.76 -14.91 3.87
N ALA A 218 11.80 -14.31 4.42
CA ALA A 218 13.05 -14.03 3.71
C ALA A 218 13.64 -15.32 3.10
N ALA A 219 13.68 -16.39 3.89
CA ALA A 219 14.11 -17.71 3.44
C ALA A 219 13.18 -18.30 2.36
N GLN A 220 11.86 -18.20 2.54
CA GLN A 220 10.87 -18.66 1.55
C GLN A 220 11.04 -17.99 0.18
N TYR A 221 11.37 -16.70 0.15
CA TYR A 221 11.53 -15.94 -1.09
C TYR A 221 12.95 -15.99 -1.65
N GLY A 222 13.92 -16.46 -0.87
CA GLY A 222 15.32 -16.58 -1.30
C GLY A 222 16.09 -15.26 -1.28
N SER A 223 15.69 -14.31 -0.44
CA SER A 223 16.37 -13.02 -0.27
C SER A 223 17.55 -13.18 0.70
N LEU A 224 18.74 -13.49 0.18
CA LEU A 224 19.94 -13.75 0.99
C LEU A 224 20.32 -12.53 1.84
N GLU A 225 20.32 -11.35 1.24
CA GLU A 225 20.66 -10.08 1.89
C GLU A 225 19.75 -9.80 3.09
N LEU A 226 18.46 -10.11 2.95
CA LEU A 226 17.48 -9.96 4.03
C LEU A 226 17.70 -11.00 5.13
N VAL A 227 18.06 -12.23 4.77
CA VAL A 227 18.39 -13.29 5.73
C VAL A 227 19.61 -12.89 6.55
N GLU A 228 20.71 -12.50 5.91
CA GLU A 228 21.94 -12.04 6.58
C GLU A 228 21.64 -10.89 7.54
N TYR A 229 20.91 -9.87 7.06
CA TYR A 229 20.54 -8.73 7.89
C TYR A 229 19.70 -9.11 9.11
N LEU A 230 18.70 -9.99 8.96
CA LEU A 230 17.87 -10.42 10.07
C LEU A 230 18.67 -11.24 11.10
N ILE A 231 19.60 -12.09 10.65
CA ILE A 231 20.51 -12.84 11.53
C ILE A 231 21.44 -11.90 12.31
N ASP A 232 21.98 -10.87 11.65
CA ASP A 232 22.78 -9.83 12.30
C ASP A 232 21.99 -9.02 13.34
N ARG A 233 20.66 -9.04 13.25
CA ARG A 233 19.72 -8.48 14.24
C ARG A 233 19.18 -9.52 15.23
N GLU A 234 19.95 -10.59 15.45
CA GLU A 234 19.68 -11.64 16.42
C GLU A 234 18.37 -12.41 16.17
N ALA A 235 17.90 -12.46 14.91
CA ALA A 235 16.76 -13.30 14.57
C ALA A 235 17.07 -14.79 14.78
N ASP A 236 16.11 -15.54 15.30
CA ASP A 236 16.28 -16.97 15.60
C ASP A 236 16.23 -17.83 14.33
N ALA A 237 17.40 -18.24 13.84
CA ALA A 237 17.57 -19.10 12.67
C ALA A 237 16.95 -20.49 12.81
N GLU A 238 16.82 -20.98 14.05
CA GLU A 238 16.31 -22.31 14.38
C GLU A 238 14.85 -22.28 14.83
N ARG A 239 14.23 -21.09 14.82
CA ARG A 239 12.83 -20.94 15.20
C ARG A 239 11.96 -21.84 14.35
N ARG A 240 11.06 -22.56 15.02
CA ARG A 240 10.09 -23.43 14.36
C ARG A 240 8.72 -22.76 14.32
N ASP A 241 8.09 -22.84 13.16
CA ASP A 241 6.70 -22.44 13.02
C ASP A 241 5.74 -23.50 13.60
N ARG A 242 4.42 -23.28 13.48
CA ARG A 242 3.41 -24.20 14.03
C ARG A 242 3.42 -25.60 13.39
N ASP A 243 4.04 -25.74 12.23
CA ASP A 243 4.17 -27.00 11.50
C ASP A 243 5.54 -27.67 11.80
N ASP A 244 6.29 -27.17 12.81
CA ASP A 244 7.63 -27.60 13.21
C ASP A 244 8.70 -27.34 12.12
N VAL A 245 8.46 -26.38 11.23
CA VAL A 245 9.31 -26.04 10.08
C VAL A 245 10.20 -24.84 10.41
N THR A 246 11.51 -24.91 10.13
CA THR A 246 12.46 -23.79 10.33
C THR A 246 12.61 -22.92 9.07
N PRO A 247 13.17 -21.69 9.15
CA PRO A 247 13.49 -20.89 7.97
C PRO A 247 14.29 -21.65 6.91
N LEU A 248 15.27 -22.46 7.30
CA LEU A 248 16.06 -23.26 6.35
C LEU A 248 15.20 -24.24 5.54
N HIS A 249 14.22 -24.90 6.18
CA HIS A 249 13.29 -25.78 5.47
C HIS A 249 12.42 -25.00 4.47
N TRP A 250 12.07 -23.74 4.79
CA TRP A 250 11.37 -22.84 3.87
C TRP A 250 12.25 -22.40 2.68
N ALA A 251 13.57 -22.28 2.86
CA ALA A 251 14.51 -22.02 1.74
C ALA A 251 14.62 -23.20 0.77
N CYS A 252 14.44 -24.43 1.25
CA CYS A 252 14.46 -25.64 0.43
C CYS A 252 13.12 -25.93 -0.28
N ARG A 253 12.11 -25.08 -0.12
CA ARG A 253 10.76 -25.32 -0.64
C ARG A 253 10.70 -25.22 -2.17
N ASP A 254 10.23 -26.29 -2.81
CA ASP A 254 9.73 -26.21 -4.19
C ASP A 254 8.35 -25.51 -4.20
N PRO A 255 8.06 -24.59 -5.15
CA PRO A 255 6.74 -24.00 -5.31
C PRO A 255 5.57 -25.00 -5.29
N LYS A 256 5.80 -26.25 -5.70
CA LYS A 256 4.80 -27.31 -5.80
C LYS A 256 4.52 -28.07 -4.49
N THR A 257 5.34 -27.89 -3.46
CA THR A 257 5.25 -28.72 -2.25
C THR A 257 4.41 -28.03 -1.17
N PRO A 258 3.42 -28.73 -0.59
CA PRO A 258 2.59 -28.17 0.46
C PRO A 258 3.39 -28.04 1.76
N PRO A 259 3.12 -27.01 2.59
CA PRO A 259 3.91 -26.71 3.78
C PRO A 259 4.02 -27.88 4.76
N GLU A 260 2.97 -28.70 4.86
CA GLU A 260 2.89 -29.91 5.70
C GLU A 260 3.88 -31.02 5.32
N ASN A 261 4.41 -31.01 4.09
CA ASN A 261 5.42 -31.97 3.64
C ASN A 261 6.84 -31.41 3.60
N LEU A 262 7.02 -30.10 3.85
CA LEU A 262 8.33 -29.45 3.78
C LEU A 262 9.33 -30.07 4.75
N GLN A 263 8.91 -30.33 5.99
CA GLN A 263 9.78 -30.96 6.99
C GLN A 263 10.27 -32.34 6.52
N LYS A 264 9.37 -33.14 5.94
CA LYS A 264 9.70 -34.50 5.45
C LYS A 264 10.55 -34.46 4.18
N GLU A 265 10.32 -33.50 3.29
CA GLU A 265 11.08 -33.36 2.05
C GLU A 265 12.47 -32.77 2.29
N ALA A 266 12.58 -31.72 3.09
CA ALA A 266 13.87 -31.15 3.44
C ALA A 266 14.73 -32.14 4.25
N ASN A 267 14.15 -32.92 5.17
CA ASN A 267 14.88 -34.00 5.85
C ASN A 267 15.29 -35.16 4.92
N ARG A 268 14.59 -35.36 3.79
CA ARG A 268 14.99 -36.33 2.74
C ARG A 268 16.07 -35.77 1.81
N SER A 269 16.06 -34.46 1.58
CA SER A 269 16.97 -33.76 0.67
C SER A 269 18.25 -33.28 1.35
N CYS A 270 18.24 -33.08 2.67
CA CYS A 270 19.36 -32.70 3.53
C CYS A 270 19.25 -33.50 4.84
N PRO A 271 19.95 -34.64 4.99
CA PRO A 271 19.96 -35.36 6.26
C PRO A 271 20.58 -34.45 7.35
N PRO A 272 20.13 -34.55 8.61
CA PRO A 272 20.71 -33.76 9.69
C PRO A 272 22.22 -34.03 9.78
N PRO A 273 23.04 -33.02 10.11
CA PRO A 273 24.47 -33.25 10.29
C PRO A 273 24.71 -34.32 11.38
N PRO A 274 25.78 -35.12 11.24
CA PRO A 274 26.04 -36.31 12.06
C PRO A 274 26.22 -36.01 13.55
#